data_AF-A0AAD9KVK5-F1
#
_entry.id   AF-A0AAD9KVK5-F1
#
_cell.length_a   1.000
_cell.length_b   1.000
_cell.length_c   1.000
_cell.angle_alpha   90.00
_cell.angle_beta   90.00
_cell.angle_gamma   90.00
#
_symmetry.space_group_name_H-M   'P 1'
#
loop_
_entity.id
_entity.type
_entity.pdbx_description
1 polymer ?
#
loop_
_entity_poly.entity_id
_entity_poly.type
_entity_poly.pdbx_seq_one_letter_code
_entity_poly.pdbx_strand_id
1 'polypeptide(L)'
;MRRLESVQGRLIKQRLGLSKLSHNTALLKALNIKKIEDIVNRNVLSLYSRIVGVESPARRLMQHLLSRFIFYGETVPGRNNAG
;
A
#
# COMPACT_ATOMS: atom_id res chain seq x y z
N MET A 1 -0.18 6.67 -3.72
CA MET A 1 -1.49 6.36 -3.11
C MET A 1 -2.67 7.15 -3.66
N ARG A 2 -2.67 8.50 -3.61
CA ARG A 2 -3.85 9.32 -4.00
C ARG A 2 -4.47 9.00 -5.37
N ARG A 3 -3.65 8.66 -6.38
CA ARG A 3 -4.13 8.29 -7.73
C ARG A 3 -4.90 6.97 -7.75
N LEU A 4 -4.40 5.95 -7.05
CA LEU A 4 -5.06 4.64 -6.92
C LEU A 4 -6.42 4.77 -6.22
N GLU A 5 -6.45 5.51 -5.11
CA GLU A 5 -7.69 5.82 -4.38
C GLU A 5 -8.70 6.60 -5.24
N SER A 6 -8.21 7.55 -6.03
CA SER A 6 -9.04 8.31 -6.98
C SER A 6 -9.63 7.41 -8.07
N VAL A 7 -8.84 6.46 -8.59
CA VAL A 7 -9.30 5.47 -9.58
C VAL A 7 -10.33 4.54 -8.98
N GLN A 8 -10.10 3.99 -7.78
CA GLN A 8 -11.07 3.16 -7.06
C GLN A 8 -12.41 3.88 -6.90
N GLY A 9 -12.39 5.10 -6.38
CA GLY A 9 -13.60 5.90 -6.20
C GLY A 9 -14.31 6.21 -7.52
N ARG A 10 -13.56 6.50 -8.59
CA ARG A 10 -14.13 6.75 -9.93
C ARG A 10 -14.82 5.51 -10.49
N LEU A 11 -14.20 4.33 -10.36
CA LEU A 11 -14.79 3.07 -10.84
C LEU A 11 -16.09 2.76 -10.10
N ILE A 12 -16.11 2.92 -8.78
CA ILE A 12 -17.31 2.67 -7.97
C ILE A 12 -18.42 3.66 -8.35
N LYS A 13 -18.10 4.96 -8.45
CA LYS A 13 -19.07 5.99 -8.88
C LYS A 13 -19.65 5.71 -10.25
N GLN A 14 -18.80 5.33 -11.21
CA GLN A 14 -19.22 4.98 -12.57
C GLN A 14 -20.18 3.80 -12.57
N ARG A 15 -19.95 2.79 -11.73
CA ARG A 15 -20.83 1.61 -11.62
C ARG A 15 -22.15 1.90 -10.91
N LEU A 16 -22.18 2.88 -10.01
CA LEU A 16 -23.39 3.25 -9.25
C LEU A 16 -24.14 4.45 -9.81
N GLY A 17 -23.69 5.04 -10.93
CA GLY A 17 -24.30 6.25 -11.51
C GLY A 17 -24.14 7.51 -10.64
N LEU A 18 -23.15 7.54 -9.74
CA LEU A 18 -22.95 8.64 -8.80
C LEU A 18 -22.12 9.77 -9.41
N SER A 19 -22.45 11.01 -9.03
CA SER A 19 -21.70 12.20 -9.44
C SER A 19 -20.23 12.15 -9.02
N LYS A 20 -19.37 12.76 -9.85
CA LYS A 20 -17.93 12.96 -9.57
C LYS A 20 -17.68 13.68 -8.25
N LEU A 21 -18.63 14.51 -7.81
CA LEU A 21 -18.56 15.33 -6.58
C LEU A 21 -18.83 14.54 -5.29
N SER A 22 -19.37 13.32 -5.36
CA SER A 22 -19.57 12.50 -4.16
C SER A 22 -18.23 12.20 -3.48
N HIS A 23 -18.10 12.33 -2.17
CA HIS A 23 -16.83 12.06 -1.49
C HIS A 23 -16.51 10.56 -1.48
N ASN A 24 -15.38 10.17 -2.11
CA ASN A 24 -14.94 8.77 -2.19
C ASN A 24 -14.88 8.10 -0.81
N THR A 25 -14.44 8.82 0.22
CA THR A 25 -14.27 8.29 1.58
C THR A 25 -15.60 7.92 2.24
N ALA A 26 -16.63 8.76 2.06
CA ALA A 26 -17.97 8.48 2.56
C ALA A 26 -18.60 7.30 1.81
N LEU A 27 -18.41 7.25 0.49
CA LEU A 27 -18.90 6.17 -0.36
C LEU A 27 -18.28 4.82 0.00
N LEU A 28 -16.95 4.76 0.14
CA LEU A 28 -16.23 3.55 0.53
C LEU A 28 -16.69 3.06 1.92
N LYS A 29 -16.88 3.99 2.87
CA LYS A 29 -17.37 3.66 4.21
C LYS A 29 -18.80 3.10 4.18
N ALA A 30 -19.70 3.71 3.39
CA ALA A 30 -21.08 3.26 3.26
C ALA A 30 -21.19 1.86 2.62
N LEU A 31 -20.30 1.55 1.67
CA LEU A 31 -20.25 0.24 1.00
C LEU A 31 -19.40 -0.79 1.74
N ASN A 32 -18.84 -0.44 2.90
CA ASN A 32 -17.88 -1.27 3.64
C ASN A 32 -16.69 -1.75 2.79
N ILE A 33 -16.25 -0.92 1.83
CA ILE A 33 -15.12 -1.20 0.95
C ILE A 33 -13.87 -0.59 1.59
N LYS A 34 -12.82 -1.41 1.74
CA LYS A 34 -11.52 -0.95 2.24
C LYS A 34 -10.82 -0.08 1.19
N LYS A 35 -10.06 0.90 1.66
CA LYS A 35 -9.14 1.66 0.81
C LYS A 35 -8.05 0.75 0.28
N ILE A 36 -7.56 1.01 -0.93
CA ILE A 36 -6.40 0.32 -1.49
C ILE A 36 -5.20 0.50 -0.58
N GLU A 37 -5.03 1.69 0.00
CA GLU A 37 -3.96 1.97 0.95
C GLU A 37 -3.94 0.99 2.14
N ASP A 38 -5.09 0.73 2.75
CA ASP A 38 -5.19 -0.18 3.89
C ASP A 38 -4.83 -1.62 3.49
N ILE A 39 -5.23 -2.04 2.30
CA ILE A 39 -4.93 -3.37 1.76
C ILE A 39 -3.43 -3.52 1.51
N VAL A 40 -2.80 -2.53 0.87
CA VAL A 40 -1.36 -2.54 0.60
C VAL A 40 -0.59 -2.56 1.91
N ASN A 41 -0.94 -1.71 2.88
CA ASN A 41 -0.27 -1.67 4.19
C ASN A 41 -0.37 -3.01 4.92
N ARG A 42 -1.56 -3.63 4.95
CA ARG A 42 -1.73 -4.96 5.55
C ARG A 42 -0.89 -6.02 4.85
N ASN A 43 -0.84 -6.02 3.52
CA ASN A 43 -0.08 -6.99 2.75
C ASN A 43 1.42 -6.83 2.96
N VAL A 44 1.90 -5.58 3.02
CA VAL A 44 3.29 -5.26 3.34
C VAL A 44 3.61 -5.77 4.74
N LEU A 45 2.83 -5.42 5.77
CA LEU A 45 3.05 -5.89 7.14
C LEU A 45 3.06 -7.42 7.24
N SER A 46 2.14 -8.10 6.55
CA SER A 46 2.10 -9.56 6.49
C SER A 46 3.33 -10.16 5.81
N LEU A 47 3.84 -9.52 4.74
CA LEU A 47 5.09 -9.92 4.12
C LEU A 47 6.28 -9.76 5.08
N TYR A 48 6.41 -8.61 5.73
CA TYR A 48 7.46 -8.36 6.72
C TYR A 48 7.40 -9.39 7.86
N SER A 49 6.21 -9.66 8.41
CA SER A 49 6.04 -10.66 9.47
C SER A 49 6.52 -12.05 9.05
N ARG A 50 6.23 -12.47 7.82
CA ARG A 50 6.69 -13.76 7.28
C ARG A 50 8.20 -13.80 7.06
N ILE A 51 8.78 -12.70 6.55
CA ILE A 51 10.23 -12.60 6.33
C ILE A 51 10.99 -12.66 7.67
N VAL A 52 10.51 -11.98 8.71
CA VAL A 52 11.14 -12.02 10.04
C VAL A 52 11.06 -13.42 10.66
N GLY A 53 9.93 -14.10 10.49
CA GLY A 53 9.65 -15.39 11.13
C GLY A 53 10.45 -16.58 10.62
N VAL A 54 11.08 -16.48 9.43
CA VAL A 54 11.82 -17.59 8.80
C VAL A 54 13.28 -17.20 8.63
N GLU A 55 14.20 -18.08 9.04
CA GLU A 55 15.61 -17.92 8.72
C GLU A 55 15.83 -18.03 7.21
N SER A 56 16.08 -16.88 6.59
CA SER A 56 16.23 -16.77 5.15
C SER A 56 17.22 -15.64 4.78
N PRO A 57 17.83 -15.68 3.59
CA PRO A 57 18.59 -14.55 3.06
C PRO A 57 17.78 -13.25 3.03
N ALA A 58 16.46 -13.34 2.77
CA ALA A 58 15.56 -12.20 2.80
C ALA A 58 15.47 -11.55 4.18
N ARG A 59 15.45 -12.35 5.26
CA ARG A 59 15.49 -11.84 6.65
C ARG A 59 16.75 -11.02 6.90
N ARG A 60 17.91 -11.55 6.52
CA ARG A 60 19.21 -10.89 6.71
C ARG A 60 19.30 -9.59 5.92
N LEU A 61 18.86 -9.61 4.66
CA LEU A 61 18.79 -8.41 3.81
C LEU A 61 17.89 -7.34 4.44
N MET A 62 16.70 -7.73 4.87
CA MET A 62 15.73 -6.81 5.48
C MET A 62 16.26 -6.21 6.78
N GLN A 63 16.90 -7.01 7.66
CA GLN A 63 17.55 -6.52 8.87
C GLN A 63 18.69 -5.53 8.55
N HIS A 64 19.49 -5.82 7.52
CA HIS A 64 20.55 -4.93 7.07
C HIS A 64 19.99 -3.59 6.56
N LEU A 65 18.96 -3.61 5.71
CA LEU A 65 18.31 -2.41 5.20
C LEU A 65 17.64 -1.59 6.32
N LEU A 66 16.97 -2.28 7.25
CA LEU A 66 16.35 -1.64 8.41
C LEU A 66 17.38 -0.98 9.32
N SER A 67 18.50 -1.66 9.58
CA SER A 67 19.62 -1.12 10.34
C SER A 67 20.17 0.14 9.67
N ARG A 68 20.44 0.10 8.36
CA ARG A 68 20.91 1.27 7.61
C ARG A 68 19.95 2.44 7.66
N PHE A 69 18.65 2.17 7.55
CA PHE A 69 17.63 3.21 7.67
C PHE A 69 17.60 3.84 9.07
N ILE A 70 17.67 3.05 10.14
CA ILE A 70 17.63 3.55 11.52
C ILE A 70 18.87 4.37 11.85
N PHE A 71 20.07 3.89 11.48
CA PHE A 71 21.32 4.55 11.86
C PHE A 71 21.74 5.70 10.95
N TYR A 72 21.44 5.61 9.64
CA TYR A 72 21.94 6.55 8.64
C TYR A 72 20.82 7.27 7.86
N GLY A 73 19.55 6.91 8.07
CA GLY A 73 18.43 7.45 7.30
C GLY A 73 18.41 7.02 5.83
N GLU A 74 19.20 6.00 5.47
CA GLU A 74 19.36 5.58 4.08
C GLU A 74 18.18 4.75 3.60
N THR A 75 17.65 5.12 2.43
CA THR A 75 16.57 4.37 1.77
C THR A 75 17.05 3.86 0.42
N VAL A 76 16.73 2.60 0.09
CA VAL A 76 16.98 2.07 -1.26
C VAL A 76 15.79 2.44 -2.16
N PRO A 77 16.02 3.16 -3.27
CA PRO A 77 14.95 3.46 -4.21
C PRO A 77 14.41 2.15 -4.81
N GLY A 78 13.08 1.98 -4.78
CA GLY A 78 12.42 0.88 -5.47
C GLY A 78 12.62 1.03 -6.98
N ARG A 79 13.02 -0.06 -7.66
CA ARG A 79 13.13 -0.08 -9.12
C ARG A 79 11.73 -0.04 -9.73
N ASN A 80 11.24 1.17 -10.02
CA ASN A 80 10.05 1.37 -10.84
C ASN A 80 10.50 1.18 -12.30
N ASN A 81 10.19 0.04 -12.91
CA ASN A 81 10.32 -0.10 -14.36
C ASN A 81 9.29 0.84 -15.00
N ALA A 82 9.73 2.04 -15.35
CA ALA A 82 9.11 2.87 -16.37
C ALA A 82 9.81 2.51 -17.68
N GLY A 83 9.16 1.66 -18.46
CA GLY A 83 9.50 1.25 -19.81
C GLY A 83 8.24 0.74 -20.48
#